data_AF-A0A6S6S315-F1
#
_entry.id   AF-A0A6S6S315-F1
#
_cell.length_a   1.000
_cell.length_b   1.000
_cell.length_c   1.000
_cell.angle_alpha   90.00
_cell.angle_beta   90.00
_cell.angle_gamma   90.00
#
_symmetry.space_group_name_H-M   'P 1'
#
loop_
_entity.id
_entity.type
_entity.pdbx_description
1 polymer ?
#
loop_
_entity_poly.entity_id
_entity_poly.type
_entity_poly.pdbx_seq_one_letter_code
_entity_poly.pdbx_strand_id
1 'polypeptide(L)'
;MSLLILGGDKINPIREVLKSLGVENIIHWTARNQKRGRKKDKVIPTSVDMVLMLTNFLNHNAMKHYRAEAKDKGLPIVYATRSVDCVKSEFIKVVQSLDSDSEICKACHEYERCYERSNK
;
A
#
# COMPACT_ATOMS: atom_id res chain seq x y z
N MET A 1 -8.70 7.86 -2.37
CA MET A 1 -7.28 7.48 -2.11
C MET A 1 -6.75 6.53 -3.18
N SER A 2 -5.49 6.69 -3.58
CA SER A 2 -4.77 5.90 -4.58
C SER A 2 -3.61 5.09 -3.97
N LEU A 3 -3.57 3.78 -4.23
CA LEU A 3 -2.58 2.86 -3.67
C LEU A 3 -1.80 2.11 -4.76
N LEU A 4 -0.48 2.03 -4.61
CA LEU A 4 0.37 1.14 -5.41
C LEU A 4 0.64 -0.17 -4.66
N ILE A 5 0.23 -1.30 -5.24
CA ILE A 5 0.53 -2.64 -4.75
C ILE A 5 1.72 -3.21 -5.51
N LEU A 6 2.78 -3.57 -4.78
CA LEU A 6 4.00 -4.17 -5.31
C LEU A 6 4.05 -5.66 -4.93
N GLY A 7 4.12 -6.53 -5.95
CA GLY A 7 4.17 -7.97 -5.79
C GLY A 7 2.81 -8.66 -5.88
N GLY A 8 2.82 -9.98 -5.80
CA GLY A 8 1.63 -10.83 -5.94
C GLY A 8 1.13 -10.93 -7.38
N ASP A 9 0.43 -12.03 -7.67
CA ASP A 9 -0.13 -12.29 -9.00
C ASP A 9 -1.65 -12.14 -9.02
N LYS A 10 -2.32 -12.78 -8.06
CA LYS A 10 -3.78 -12.71 -7.87
C LYS A 10 -4.05 -11.86 -6.64
N ILE A 11 -4.36 -10.59 -6.86
CA ILE A 11 -4.62 -9.63 -5.78
C ILE A 11 -6.10 -9.22 -5.68
N ASN A 12 -7.01 -9.87 -6.41
CA ASN A 12 -8.43 -9.49 -6.40
C ASN A 12 -9.05 -9.48 -4.98
N PRO A 13 -8.83 -10.51 -4.14
CA PRO A 13 -9.35 -10.47 -2.76
C PRO A 13 -8.75 -9.32 -1.94
N ILE A 14 -7.48 -9.01 -2.17
CA ILE A 14 -6.79 -7.90 -1.51
C ILE A 14 -7.39 -6.56 -1.98
N ARG A 15 -7.66 -6.41 -3.28
CA ARG A 15 -8.28 -5.21 -3.86
C ARG A 15 -9.66 -4.95 -3.28
N GLU A 16 -10.49 -5.98 -3.15
CA GLU A 16 -11.84 -5.86 -2.61
C GLU A 16 -11.82 -5.35 -1.16
N VAL A 17 -10.94 -5.92 -0.33
CA VAL A 17 -10.79 -5.46 1.05
C VAL A 17 -10.25 -4.03 1.12
N LEU A 18 -9.24 -3.68 0.34
CA LEU A 18 -8.72 -2.31 0.31
C LEU A 18 -9.75 -1.29 -0.19
N LYS A 19 -10.57 -1.65 -1.18
CA LYS A 19 -11.70 -0.83 -1.62
C LYS A 19 -12.72 -0.61 -0.51
N SER A 20 -13.03 -1.64 0.28
CA SER A 20 -13.92 -1.49 1.42
C SER A 20 -13.39 -0.53 2.49
N LEU A 21 -12.07 -0.31 2.53
CA LEU A 21 -11.38 0.60 3.45
C LEU A 21 -11.21 2.04 2.89
N GLY A 22 -11.72 2.35 1.69
CA GLY A 22 -11.64 3.69 1.09
C GLY A 22 -10.55 3.86 0.02
N VAL A 23 -9.87 2.78 -0.40
CA VAL A 23 -8.93 2.82 -1.52
C VAL A 23 -9.70 2.71 -2.84
N GLU A 24 -9.83 3.82 -3.57
CA GLU A 24 -10.60 3.88 -4.82
C GLU A 24 -9.77 3.42 -6.02
N ASN A 25 -8.53 3.91 -6.09
CA ASN A 25 -7.63 3.65 -7.21
C ASN A 25 -6.51 2.71 -6.78
N ILE A 26 -6.38 1.57 -7.47
CA ILE A 26 -5.35 0.58 -7.17
C ILE A 26 -4.49 0.31 -8.40
N ILE A 27 -3.23 0.71 -8.33
CA ILE A 27 -2.20 0.33 -9.30
C ILE A 27 -1.52 -0.93 -8.79
N HIS A 28 -1.29 -1.91 -9.66
CA HIS A 28 -0.64 -3.18 -9.28
C HIS A 28 0.51 -3.52 -10.20
N TRP A 29 1.68 -3.74 -9.62
CA TRP A 29 2.84 -4.26 -10.33
C TRP A 29 3.18 -5.66 -9.82
N THR A 30 3.04 -6.64 -10.72
CA THR A 30 3.43 -8.02 -10.46
C THR A 30 4.96 -8.15 -10.42
N ALA A 31 5.48 -8.93 -9.47
CA ALA A 31 6.93 -9.19 -9.37
C ALA A 31 7.49 -10.02 -10.54
N ARG A 32 6.62 -10.73 -11.28
CA ARG A 32 7.02 -11.56 -12.44
C ARG A 32 7.54 -10.74 -13.63
N ASN A 33 7.22 -9.45 -13.72
CA ASN A 33 7.66 -8.59 -14.82
C ASN A 33 9.14 -8.17 -14.76
N GLN A 34 9.88 -8.55 -13.71
CA GLN A 34 11.31 -8.27 -13.58
C GLN A 34 12.22 -9.27 -14.33
N LYS A 35 11.68 -10.40 -14.84
CA LYS A 35 12.50 -11.46 -15.48
C LYS A 35 12.89 -11.21 -16.95
N ARG A 36 12.34 -10.19 -17.63
CA ARG A 36 12.68 -9.88 -19.03
C ARG A 36 13.59 -8.65 -19.13
N GLY A 37 14.81 -8.79 -18.61
CA GLY A 37 16.08 -8.19 -19.09
C GLY A 37 16.26 -6.68 -19.29
N ARG A 38 15.24 -5.83 -19.50
CA ARG A 38 15.43 -4.42 -19.90
C ARG A 38 14.21 -3.52 -19.62
N LYS A 39 13.67 -3.50 -18.41
CA LYS A 39 12.85 -2.37 -18.00
C LYS A 39 13.49 -1.76 -16.77
N LYS A 40 13.98 -0.52 -16.93
CA LYS A 40 14.29 0.38 -15.81
C LYS A 40 13.18 0.22 -14.79
N ASP A 41 13.55 0.05 -13.52
CA ASP A 41 12.57 0.02 -12.45
C ASP A 41 11.61 1.20 -12.63
N LYS A 42 10.31 0.89 -12.60
CA LYS A 42 9.30 1.88 -12.94
C LYS A 42 9.24 2.89 -11.80
N VAL A 43 9.31 4.17 -12.12
CA VAL A 43 9.13 5.23 -11.13
C VAL A 43 7.70 5.16 -10.58
N ILE A 44 7.56 5.16 -9.26
CA ILE A 44 6.28 5.26 -8.53
C ILE A 44 5.51 6.47 -9.07
N PRO A 45 4.29 6.31 -9.61
CA PRO A 45 3.51 7.41 -10.14
C PRO A 45 3.26 8.49 -9.07
N THR A 46 3.26 9.76 -9.47
CA THR A 46 2.95 10.90 -8.57
C THR A 46 1.50 10.92 -8.11
N SER A 47 0.61 10.19 -8.79
CA SER A 47 -0.81 10.07 -8.46
C SER A 47 -1.11 9.06 -7.35
N VAL A 48 -0.08 8.52 -6.70
CA VAL A 48 -0.22 7.50 -5.65
C VAL A 48 0.01 8.15 -4.30
N ASP A 49 -0.91 7.88 -3.37
CA ASP A 49 -0.88 8.44 -2.02
C ASP A 49 -0.17 7.49 -1.03
N MET A 50 -0.10 6.19 -1.35
CA MET A 50 0.49 5.17 -0.48
C MET A 50 1.04 3.96 -1.26
N VAL A 51 2.03 3.27 -0.68
CA VAL A 51 2.62 2.05 -1.25
C VAL A 51 2.38 0.84 -0.35
N LEU A 52 1.85 -0.25 -0.89
CA LEU A 52 1.73 -1.56 -0.25
C LEU A 52 2.73 -2.55 -0.87
N MET A 53 3.67 -3.03 -0.06
CA MET A 53 4.69 -3.99 -0.46
C MET A 53 4.34 -5.39 0.06
N LEU A 54 4.02 -6.31 -0.87
CA LEU A 54 3.81 -7.71 -0.53
C LEU A 54 5.16 -8.44 -0.43
N THR A 55 5.68 -8.54 0.79
CA THR A 55 7.06 -8.96 1.08
C THR A 55 7.37 -10.37 0.57
N ASN A 56 6.41 -11.28 0.58
CA ASN A 56 6.58 -12.65 0.09
C ASN A 56 6.81 -12.76 -1.43
N PHE A 57 6.56 -11.70 -2.18
CA PHE A 57 6.63 -11.72 -3.64
C PHE A 57 7.69 -10.77 -4.20
N LEU A 58 8.30 -9.92 -3.38
CA LEU A 58 9.34 -8.99 -3.81
C LEU A 58 10.72 -9.55 -3.46
N ASN A 59 11.66 -9.47 -4.40
CA ASN A 59 13.06 -9.73 -4.09
C ASN A 59 13.67 -8.54 -3.32
N HIS A 60 14.82 -8.77 -2.69
CA HIS A 60 15.52 -7.78 -1.88
C HIS A 60 15.87 -6.49 -2.65
N ASN A 61 16.20 -6.61 -3.94
CA ASN A 61 16.56 -5.45 -4.77
C ASN A 61 15.35 -4.55 -5.03
N ALA A 62 14.22 -5.15 -5.45
CA ALA A 62 12.96 -4.44 -5.65
C ALA A 62 12.50 -3.77 -4.36
N MET A 63 12.56 -4.49 -3.24
CA MET A 63 12.23 -3.97 -1.93
C MET A 63 13.08 -2.76 -1.56
N LYS A 64 14.40 -2.85 -1.72
CA LYS A 64 15.34 -1.77 -1.41
C LYS A 64 15.09 -0.55 -2.29
N HIS A 65 14.90 -0.76 -3.59
CA HIS A 65 14.67 0.30 -4.57
C HIS A 65 13.37 1.06 -4.28
N TYR A 66 12.23 0.37 -4.26
CA TYR A 66 10.93 1.02 -4.08
C TYR A 66 10.73 1.58 -2.67
N ARG A 67 11.37 0.99 -1.65
CA ARG A 67 11.38 1.58 -0.29
C ARG A 67 12.12 2.91 -0.27
N ALA A 68 13.28 2.99 -0.92
CA ALA A 68 14.04 4.23 -1.00
C ALA A 68 13.25 5.29 -1.78
N GLU A 69 12.65 4.90 -2.90
CA GLU A 69 11.85 5.81 -3.72
C GLU A 69 10.59 6.31 -3.01
N ALA A 70 9.85 5.44 -2.32
CA ALA A 70 8.67 5.84 -1.57
C ALA A 70 9.02 6.81 -0.43
N LYS A 71 10.15 6.58 0.25
CA LYS A 71 10.66 7.48 1.29
C LYS A 71 11.07 8.85 0.74
N ASP A 72 11.74 8.88 -0.41
CA ASP A 72 12.14 10.12 -1.09
C ASP A 72 10.92 10.98 -1.45
N LYS A 73 9.81 10.32 -1.79
CA LYS A 73 8.51 10.97 -2.08
C LYS A 73 7.65 11.25 -0.84
N GLY A 74 8.12 10.92 0.36
CA GLY A 74 7.34 11.08 1.59
C GLY A 74 6.08 10.21 1.67
N LEU A 75 6.00 9.13 0.88
CA LEU A 75 4.83 8.27 0.82
C LEU A 75 4.81 7.28 2.00
N PRO A 76 3.68 7.10 2.69
CA PRO A 76 3.51 6.02 3.65
C PRO A 76 3.68 4.64 2.98
N ILE A 77 4.30 3.72 3.71
CA ILE A 77 4.60 2.37 3.21
C ILE A 77 3.97 1.34 4.14
N VAL A 78 3.13 0.49 3.57
CA VAL A 78 2.55 -0.68 4.23
C VAL A 78 3.35 -1.92 3.82
N TYR A 79 3.81 -2.68 4.80
CA TYR A 79 4.45 -3.97 4.58
C TYR A 79 3.49 -5.07 4.99
N ALA A 80 3.17 -5.97 4.07
CA ALA A 80 2.29 -7.08 4.37
C ALA A 80 2.77 -8.36 3.71
N THR A 81 2.36 -9.50 4.26
CA THR A 81 2.54 -10.80 3.62
C THR A 81 1.41 -11.04 2.60
N ARG A 82 1.24 -12.29 2.14
CA ARG A 82 0.27 -12.63 1.09
C ARG A 82 -1.20 -12.69 1.54
N SER A 83 -1.50 -12.75 2.84
CA SER A 83 -2.87 -12.97 3.30
C SER A 83 -3.66 -11.67 3.34
N VAL A 84 -4.95 -11.76 2.99
CA VAL A 84 -5.88 -10.63 3.00
C VAL A 84 -5.98 -10.02 4.40
N ASP A 85 -6.07 -10.86 5.44
CA ASP A 85 -6.15 -10.39 6.83
C ASP A 85 -4.88 -9.65 7.26
N CYS A 86 -3.69 -10.12 6.86
CA CYS A 86 -2.44 -9.43 7.14
C CYS A 86 -2.40 -8.08 6.41
N VAL A 87 -2.79 -8.03 5.14
CA VAL A 87 -2.87 -6.76 4.41
C VAL A 87 -3.83 -5.80 5.12
N LYS A 88 -5.01 -6.26 5.51
CA LYS A 88 -6.00 -5.46 6.22
C LYS A 88 -5.45 -4.90 7.54
N SER A 89 -4.86 -5.76 8.36
CA SER A 89 -4.32 -5.34 9.66
C SER A 89 -3.18 -4.35 9.53
N GLU A 90 -2.22 -4.60 8.62
CA GLU A 90 -1.06 -3.73 8.43
C GLU A 90 -1.45 -2.40 7.78
N PHE A 91 -2.41 -2.42 6.86
CA PHE A 91 -2.95 -1.21 6.26
C PHE A 91 -3.59 -0.31 7.31
N ILE A 92 -4.47 -0.87 8.15
CA ILE A 92 -5.15 -0.12 9.21
C ILE A 92 -4.11 0.46 10.19
N LYS A 93 -3.13 -0.32 10.64
CA LYS A 93 -2.07 0.16 11.55
C LYS A 93 -1.31 1.37 10.97
N VAL A 94 -0.96 1.32 9.69
CA VAL A 94 -0.24 2.43 9.04
C VAL A 94 -1.14 3.66 8.96
N VAL A 95 -2.39 3.52 8.49
CA VAL A 95 -3.34 4.65 8.43
C VAL A 95 -3.56 5.27 9.81
N GLN A 96 -3.65 4.45 10.86
CA GLN A 96 -3.79 4.89 12.25
C GLN A 96 -2.56 5.63 12.79
N SER A 97 -1.37 5.36 12.24
CA SER A 97 -0.13 6.05 12.62
C SER A 97 0.08 7.38 11.89
N LEU A 98 -0.75 7.68 10.88
CA LEU A 98 -0.73 8.97 10.20
C LEU A 98 -1.47 10.03 11.03
N ASP A 99 -1.15 11.30 10.80
CA ASP A 99 -1.88 12.40 11.42
C ASP A 99 -3.37 12.29 11.11
N SER A 100 -4.21 12.54 12.12
CA SER A 100 -5.67 12.49 12.02
C SER A 100 -6.21 13.44 10.96
N ASP A 101 -5.49 14.53 10.71
CA ASP A 101 -5.82 15.50 9.67
C ASP A 101 -5.37 15.12 8.26
N SER A 102 -4.62 14.02 8.09
CA SER A 102 -4.15 13.57 6.79
C SER A 102 -5.31 13.21 5.86
N GLU A 103 -5.17 13.58 4.58
CA GLU A 103 -6.16 13.28 3.53
C GLU A 103 -6.40 11.76 3.41
N ILE A 104 -5.38 10.95 3.69
CA ILE A 104 -5.44 9.49 3.72
C ILE A 104 -6.38 9.00 4.83
N CYS A 105 -6.27 9.58 6.04
CA CYS A 105 -7.09 9.18 7.18
C CYS A 105 -8.57 9.58 6.97
N LYS A 106 -8.81 10.79 6.46
CA LYS A 106 -10.16 11.29 6.12
C LYS A 106 -10.84 10.50 5.01
N ALA A 107 -10.07 9.92 4.09
CA ALA A 107 -10.57 9.05 3.03
C ALA A 107 -10.86 7.60 3.49
N CYS A 108 -10.49 7.23 4.73
CA CYS A 108 -10.69 5.87 5.24
C CYS A 108 -12.14 5.68 5.74
N HIS A 109 -12.81 4.62 5.29
CA HIS A 109 -14.18 4.34 5.74
C HIS A 109 -14.27 3.87 7.20
N GLU A 110 -13.15 3.50 7.82
CA GLU A 110 -13.09 3.16 9.25
C GLU A 110 -12.67 4.38 10.13
N TYR A 111 -12.58 5.58 9.55
CA TYR A 111 -12.14 6.81 10.23
C TYR A 111 -12.94 7.11 11.51
N GLU A 112 -14.27 7.12 11.43
CA GLU A 112 -15.15 7.43 12.58
C GLU A 112 -14.93 6.45 13.73
N ARG A 113 -14.90 5.14 13.43
CA ARG A 113 -14.66 4.09 14.43
C ARG A 113 -13.27 4.18 15.07
N CYS A 114 -12.29 4.64 14.32
CA CYS A 114 -10.94 4.78 14.82
C CYS A 114 -10.81 5.98 15.76
N TYR A 115 -11.42 7.11 15.41
CA TYR A 115 -11.30 8.35 16.17
C TYR A 115 -12.21 8.38 17.42
N GLU A 116 -13.39 7.73 17.37
CA GLU A 116 -14.26 7.57 18.53
C GLU A 116 -13.65 6.73 19.66
N ARG A 117 -12.71 5.83 19.32
CA ARG A 117 -11.99 5.01 20.32
C ARG A 117 -10.80 5.71 20.96
N SER A 118 -10.20 6.71 20.29
CA SER A 118 -9.04 7.45 20.80
C SER A 118 -9.42 8.63 21.70
N ASN A 119 -10.68 9.07 21.69
CA ASN A 119 -11.22 10.15 22.54
C ASN A 119 -12.04 9.66 23.75
N LYS A 120 -11.90 8.37 24.12
CA LYS A 120 -12.47 7.77 25.34
C LYS A 120 -11.34 7.30 26.24
#